data_AF-A0A7S4FLW8-F1
#
_entry.id   AF-A0A7S4FLW8-F1
#
_cell.length_a   1.000
_cell.length_b   1.000
_cell.length_c   1.000
_cell.angle_alpha   90.00
_cell.angle_beta   90.00
_cell.angle_gamma   90.00
#
_symmetry.space_group_name_H-M   'P 1'
#
loop_
_entity.id
_entity.type
_entity.pdbx_description
1 polymer ?
#
loop_
_entity_poly.entity_id
_entity_poly.type
_entity_poly.pdbx_seq_one_letter_code
_entity_poly.pdbx_strand_id
1 'polypeptide(L)'
;EEEGPRPLRTPRTPGRERSASKRSEHSSISDPSMPRGLKSHVDYRTATLIFVEVNFLFQAVMADVATQKVVQWYRACLSTVLANIHEYQGEFNKLCGNKLMLSFGATRRIAAHC
;
A
#
# COMPACT_ATOMS: atom_id res chain seq x y z
N GLU A 1 49.89 -28.68 -11.12
CA GLU A 1 48.72 -29.57 -11.11
C GLU A 1 47.65 -28.90 -10.25
N GLU A 2 46.63 -28.31 -10.86
CA GLU A 2 45.43 -27.81 -10.14
C GLU A 2 44.21 -28.17 -10.98
N GLU A 3 43.35 -29.00 -10.37
CA GLU A 3 42.21 -29.72 -10.93
C GLU A 3 41.01 -28.76 -11.10
N GLY A 4 40.49 -28.65 -12.32
CA GLY A 4 39.34 -27.80 -12.65
C GLY A 4 38.02 -28.27 -12.01
N PRO A 5 36.98 -27.41 -12.01
CA PRO A 5 35.74 -27.66 -11.28
C PRO A 5 34.92 -28.83 -11.85
N ARG A 6 34.52 -29.76 -10.97
CA ARG A 6 33.68 -30.92 -11.32
C ARG A 6 32.22 -30.49 -11.59
N PRO A 7 31.56 -30.99 -12.65
CA PRO A 7 30.17 -30.67 -12.95
C PRO A 7 29.18 -31.37 -11.99
N LEU A 8 28.23 -30.59 -11.48
CA LEU A 8 27.09 -31.08 -10.68
C LEU A 8 26.12 -31.85 -11.56
N ARG A 9 25.89 -33.13 -11.22
CA ARG A 9 24.92 -34.01 -11.88
C ARG A 9 23.49 -33.60 -11.53
N THR A 10 22.66 -33.37 -12.54
CA THR A 10 21.21 -33.19 -12.42
C THR A 10 20.52 -34.51 -12.03
N PRO A 11 19.63 -34.53 -11.02
CA PRO A 11 18.81 -35.70 -10.73
C PRO A 11 17.82 -35.99 -11.86
N ARG A 12 17.76 -37.26 -12.26
CA ARG A 12 16.81 -37.81 -13.23
C ARG A 12 15.38 -37.78 -12.67
N THR A 13 14.44 -37.39 -13.52
CA THR A 13 12.99 -37.48 -13.33
C THR A 13 12.54 -38.94 -13.11
N PRO A 14 11.82 -39.24 -12.01
CA PRO A 14 11.13 -40.51 -11.89
C PRO A 14 9.77 -40.47 -12.60
N GLY A 15 9.60 -41.40 -13.53
CA GLY A 15 8.48 -42.35 -13.49
C GLY A 15 7.07 -41.79 -13.33
N ARG A 16 6.42 -41.62 -14.47
CA ARG A 16 4.97 -41.71 -14.67
C ARG A 16 4.43 -43.01 -14.05
N GLU A 17 3.63 -42.92 -13.01
CA GLU A 17 2.64 -43.95 -12.67
C GLU A 17 1.27 -43.31 -12.49
N ARG A 18 0.31 -43.81 -13.30
CA ARG A 18 -1.10 -43.47 -13.22
C ARG A 18 -1.69 -44.28 -12.07
N SER A 19 -2.31 -43.61 -11.11
CA SER A 19 -3.30 -44.24 -10.24
C SER A 19 -4.53 -43.35 -10.18
N ALA A 20 -5.65 -43.95 -10.58
CA ALA A 20 -6.94 -43.33 -10.73
C ALA A 20 -7.42 -42.75 -9.39
N SER A 21 -7.53 -41.43 -9.34
CA SER A 21 -8.17 -40.70 -8.25
C SER A 21 -9.65 -41.05 -8.25
N LYS A 22 -10.11 -41.82 -7.25
CA LYS A 22 -11.52 -41.88 -6.90
C LYS A 22 -11.93 -40.46 -6.49
N ARG A 23 -12.66 -39.76 -7.36
CA ARG A 23 -13.39 -38.54 -7.01
C ARG A 23 -14.47 -38.95 -6.01
N SER A 24 -14.28 -38.69 -4.72
CA SER A 24 -15.43 -38.44 -3.87
C SER A 24 -15.94 -37.06 -4.23
N GLU A 25 -17.17 -37.01 -4.73
CA GLU A 25 -17.92 -35.79 -4.96
C GLU A 25 -18.27 -35.19 -3.60
N HIS A 26 -17.32 -34.48 -2.98
CA HIS A 26 -17.70 -33.45 -2.03
C HIS A 26 -18.12 -32.23 -2.85
N SER A 27 -19.43 -32.18 -3.12
CA SER A 27 -20.17 -30.96 -3.42
C SER A 27 -19.79 -29.92 -2.38
N SER A 28 -18.81 -29.08 -2.71
CA SER A 28 -18.57 -27.83 -2.02
C SER A 28 -19.69 -26.93 -2.47
N ILE A 29 -20.74 -26.89 -1.63
CA ILE A 29 -21.75 -25.84 -1.66
C ILE A 29 -20.96 -24.53 -1.70
N SER A 30 -20.89 -23.94 -2.89
CA SER A 30 -20.34 -22.62 -3.07
C SER A 30 -21.39 -21.71 -2.49
N ASP A 31 -21.17 -21.26 -1.26
CA ASP A 31 -22.03 -20.25 -0.64
C ASP A 31 -22.00 -18.99 -1.54
N PRO A 32 -23.11 -18.61 -2.21
CA PRO A 32 -23.13 -17.50 -3.15
C PRO A 32 -23.01 -16.13 -2.45
N SER A 33 -22.91 -16.12 -1.11
CA SER A 33 -22.80 -14.90 -0.30
C SER A 33 -21.37 -14.40 -0.06
N MET A 34 -20.33 -15.14 -0.48
CA MET A 34 -18.95 -14.68 -0.32
C MET A 34 -18.64 -13.53 -1.31
N PRO A 35 -18.37 -12.30 -0.83
CA PRO A 35 -17.99 -11.21 -1.71
C PRO A 35 -16.67 -11.59 -2.39
N ARG A 36 -16.68 -11.59 -3.73
CA ARG A 36 -15.46 -11.81 -4.53
C ARG A 36 -14.39 -10.85 -4.02
N GLY A 37 -13.30 -11.40 -3.50
CA GLY A 37 -12.22 -10.61 -2.92
C GLY A 37 -11.82 -9.47 -3.85
N LEU A 38 -11.73 -8.25 -3.30
CA LEU A 38 -11.22 -7.10 -4.04
C LEU A 38 -9.85 -7.46 -4.60
N LYS A 39 -9.76 -7.70 -5.91
CA LYS A 39 -8.48 -7.81 -6.59
C LYS A 39 -7.84 -6.42 -6.53
N SER A 40 -6.87 -6.24 -5.64
CA SER A 40 -6.05 -5.04 -5.63
C SER A 40 -5.23 -5.00 -6.92
N HIS A 41 -5.52 -4.05 -7.79
CA HIS A 41 -4.71 -3.81 -8.97
C HIS A 41 -3.48 -3.00 -8.53
N VAL A 42 -2.31 -3.62 -8.57
CA VAL A 42 -1.04 -2.93 -8.31
C VAL A 42 -0.63 -2.16 -9.57
N ASP A 43 -0.34 -0.87 -9.44
CA ASP A 43 0.06 0.02 -10.52
C ASP A 43 1.45 0.57 -10.19
N TYR A 44 2.43 0.34 -11.06
CA TYR A 44 3.83 0.73 -10.83
C TYR A 44 4.12 2.05 -11.52
N ARG A 45 4.51 3.06 -10.74
CA ARG A 45 4.78 4.41 -11.24
C ARG A 45 5.92 5.06 -10.48
N THR A 46 6.60 5.99 -11.14
CA THR A 46 7.53 6.90 -10.48
C THR A 46 6.75 8.06 -9.88
N ALA A 47 6.94 8.32 -8.59
CA ALA A 47 6.35 9.44 -7.90
C ALA A 47 7.38 10.07 -6.96
N THR A 48 7.26 11.37 -6.73
CA THR A 48 8.00 12.05 -5.65
C THR A 48 7.15 12.01 -4.40
N LEU A 49 7.71 11.50 -3.30
CA LEU A 49 7.03 11.49 -2.01
C LEU A 49 7.57 12.60 -1.11
N ILE A 50 6.67 13.38 -0.52
CA ILE A 50 7.00 14.37 0.51
C ILE A 50 6.38 13.93 1.83
N PHE A 51 7.20 13.94 2.88
CA PHE A 51 6.76 13.69 4.25
C PHE A 51 6.86 14.99 5.04
N VAL A 52 5.71 15.48 5.52
CA VAL A 52 5.66 16.69 6.35
C VAL A 52 5.39 16.29 7.78
N GLU A 53 6.32 16.58 8.68
CA GLU A 53 6.16 16.30 10.11
C GLU A 53 5.47 17.46 10.84
N VAL A 54 4.45 17.14 11.63
CA VAL A 54 3.65 18.10 12.39
C VAL A 54 3.96 17.95 13.87
N ASN A 55 5.01 18.65 14.34
CA ASN A 55 5.57 18.46 15.69
C ASN A 55 4.93 19.30 16.81
N PHE A 56 4.03 20.24 16.51
CA PHE A 56 3.49 21.13 17.53
C PHE A 56 2.47 20.46 18.46
N LEU A 57 1.89 19.30 18.08
CA LEU A 57 0.90 18.61 18.92
C LEU A 57 1.50 18.21 20.27
N PHE A 58 2.75 17.74 20.29
CA PHE A 58 3.43 17.37 21.53
C PHE A 58 3.71 18.59 22.42
N GLN A 59 4.14 19.70 21.82
CA GLN A 59 4.39 20.95 22.56
C GLN A 59 3.11 21.53 23.14
N ALA A 60 1.99 21.45 22.42
CA ALA A 60 0.70 21.95 22.88
C ALA A 60 0.16 21.13 24.07
N VAL A 61 0.38 19.81 24.07
CA VAL A 61 0.04 18.93 25.21
C VAL A 61 0.91 19.26 26.42
N MET A 62 2.22 19.49 26.24
CA MET A 62 3.12 19.87 27.33
C MET A 62 2.83 21.26 27.91
N ALA A 63 2.23 22.15 27.12
CA ALA A 63 1.85 23.50 27.52
C ALA A 63 0.43 23.60 28.13
N ASP A 64 -0.21 22.47 28.43
CA ASP A 64 -1.57 22.40 28.99
C ASP A 64 -2.61 23.20 28.20
N VAL A 65 -2.44 23.23 26.87
CA VAL A 65 -3.37 23.93 25.98
C VAL A 65 -4.66 23.14 25.90
N ALA A 66 -5.79 23.82 26.11
CA ALA A 66 -7.11 23.22 25.94
C ALA A 66 -7.22 22.48 24.60
N THR A 67 -7.60 21.21 24.64
CA THR A 67 -7.65 20.30 23.47
C THR A 67 -8.39 20.90 22.27
N GLN A 68 -9.47 21.66 22.51
CA GLN A 68 -10.21 22.34 21.45
C GLN A 68 -9.35 23.32 20.65
N LYS A 69 -8.47 24.09 21.31
CA LYS A 69 -7.54 25.01 20.63
C LYS A 69 -6.49 24.26 19.83
N VAL A 70 -5.97 23.15 20.37
CA VAL A 70 -5.02 22.29 19.66
C VAL A 70 -5.62 21.74 18.37
N VAL A 71 -6.87 21.26 18.44
CA VAL A 71 -7.61 20.77 17.27
C VAL A 71 -7.85 21.89 16.25
N GLN A 72 -8.19 23.10 16.70
CA GLN A 72 -8.36 24.25 15.81
C GLN A 72 -7.06 24.62 15.07
N TRP A 73 -5.94 24.71 15.78
CA TRP A 73 -4.64 24.97 15.17
C TRP A 73 -4.23 23.87 14.20
N TYR A 74 -4.48 22.62 14.56
CA TYR A 74 -4.21 21.49 13.69
C TYR A 74 -5.04 21.52 12.41
N ARG A 75 -6.33 21.82 12.49
CA ARG A 75 -7.17 21.98 11.31
C ARG A 75 -6.72 23.14 10.42
N ALA A 76 -6.34 24.28 11.01
CA ALA A 76 -5.86 25.45 10.26
C ALA A 76 -4.54 25.16 9.53
N CYS A 77 -3.58 24.53 10.22
CA CYS A 77 -2.30 24.13 9.64
C CYS A 77 -2.50 23.11 8.51
N LEU A 78 -3.29 22.06 8.77
CA LEU A 78 -3.57 21.03 7.77
C LEU A 78 -4.26 21.61 6.53
N SER A 79 -5.23 22.52 6.71
CA SER A 79 -5.93 23.17 5.59
C SER A 79 -4.97 23.97 4.72
N THR A 80 -4.03 24.69 5.34
CA THR A 80 -3.00 25.46 4.62
C THR A 80 -2.06 24.55 3.82
N VAL A 81 -1.59 23.47 4.44
CA VAL A 81 -0.73 22.48 3.79
C VAL A 81 -1.46 21.83 2.61
N LEU A 82 -2.70 21.37 2.82
CA LEU A 82 -3.52 20.75 1.77
C LEU A 82 -3.84 21.72 0.61
N ALA A 83 -4.09 23.00 0.91
CA ALA A 83 -4.30 24.01 -0.12
C ALA A 83 -3.06 24.17 -1.01
N ASN A 84 -1.87 24.28 -0.40
CA ASN A 84 -0.61 24.37 -1.15
C ASN A 84 -0.36 23.11 -1.98
N ILE A 85 -0.58 21.93 -1.40
CA ILE A 85 -0.43 20.66 -2.13
C ILE A 85 -1.31 20.64 -3.37
N HIS A 86 -2.58 21.04 -3.21
CA HIS A 86 -3.53 21.10 -4.31
C HIS A 86 -3.11 22.11 -5.38
N GLU A 87 -2.63 23.29 -4.99
CA GLU A 87 -2.10 24.32 -5.91
C GLU A 87 -0.96 23.79 -6.79
N TYR A 88 -0.05 23.01 -6.20
CA TYR A 88 1.07 22.39 -6.93
C TYR A 88 0.72 21.04 -7.57
N GLN A 89 -0.56 20.69 -7.69
CA GLN A 89 -1.04 19.42 -8.27
C GLN A 89 -0.48 18.17 -7.56
N GLY A 90 -0.16 18.29 -6.27
CA GLY A 90 0.17 17.17 -5.42
C GLY A 90 -1.08 16.46 -4.91
N GLU A 91 -0.87 15.26 -4.40
CA GLU A 91 -1.92 14.43 -3.81
C GLU A 91 -1.60 14.15 -2.34
N PHE A 92 -2.61 14.31 -1.49
CA PHE A 92 -2.55 13.78 -0.14
C PHE A 92 -2.84 12.28 -0.16
N ASN A 93 -1.91 11.48 0.36
CA ASN A 93 -2.08 10.02 0.41
C ASN A 93 -2.71 9.57 1.72
N LYS A 94 -2.04 9.88 2.84
CA LYS A 94 -2.45 9.42 4.18
C LYS A 94 -1.72 10.17 5.28
N LEU A 95 -2.29 10.05 6.48
CA LEU A 95 -1.66 10.37 7.75
C LEU A 95 -0.87 9.16 8.26
N CYS A 96 0.36 9.41 8.69
CA CYS A 96 1.27 8.43 9.27
C CYS A 96 1.69 8.94 10.67
N GLY A 97 0.82 8.78 11.66
CA GLY A 97 1.05 9.35 12.99
C GLY A 97 1.03 10.89 12.95
N ASN A 98 2.16 11.52 13.30
CA ASN A 98 2.35 12.99 13.22
C ASN A 98 2.83 13.47 11.84
N LYS A 99 2.94 12.58 10.84
CA LYS A 99 3.43 12.92 9.50
C LYS A 99 2.32 12.87 8.45
N LEU A 100 2.36 13.80 7.51
CA LEU A 100 1.54 13.81 6.30
C LEU A 100 2.37 13.20 5.17
N MET A 101 1.82 12.23 4.45
CA MET A 101 2.44 11.64 3.26
C MET A 101 1.77 12.17 2.00
N LEU A 102 2.56 12.75 1.11
CA LEU A 102 2.14 13.46 -0.09
C LEU A 102 2.85 12.89 -1.31
N SER A 103 2.22 12.92 -2.47
CA SER A 103 2.82 12.46 -3.73
C SER A 103 2.67 13.49 -4.83
N PHE A 104 3.68 13.60 -5.68
CA PHE A 104 3.65 14.39 -6.92
C PHE A 104 3.99 13.47 -8.10
N GLY A 105 3.27 13.64 -9.21
CA GLY A 105 3.43 12.82 -10.42
C GLY A 105 2.81 11.42 -10.34
N ALA A 106 2.10 11.10 -9.24
CA ALA A 106 1.42 9.81 -9.06
C ALA A 106 0.01 9.76 -9.70
N THR A 107 -0.55 10.92 -10.05
CA THR A 107 -1.96 11.11 -10.37
C THR A 107 -2.45 10.14 -11.43
N ARG A 108 -3.41 9.28 -11.06
CA ARG A 108 -4.28 8.62 -12.03
C ARG A 108 -5.17 9.70 -12.63
N ARG A 109 -4.97 10.05 -13.89
CA ARG A 109 -6.13 10.36 -14.73
C ARG A 109 -6.95 9.07 -14.78
N ILE A 110 -7.88 8.91 -13.83
CA ILE A 110 -9.01 8.03 -14.06
C ILE A 110 -9.62 8.60 -15.33
N ALA A 111 -9.50 7.88 -16.44
CA ALA A 111 -10.24 8.22 -17.63
C ALA A 111 -11.70 8.33 -17.18
N ALA A 112 -12.22 9.55 -17.18
CA ALA A 112 -13.65 9.76 -17.15
C ALA A 112 -14.16 9.17 -18.47
N HIS A 113 -14.45 7.88 -18.45
CA HIS A 113 -15.34 7.29 -19.44
C HIS A 113 -16.71 7.91 -19.15
N CYS A 114 -17.03 8.95 -19.93
CA CYS A 114 -18.39 9.37 -20.19
C CYS A 114 -19.19 8.21 -20.80
#